data_AF-A0A5N1IMF7-F1
#
_entry.id   AF-A0A5N1IMF7-F1
#
_cell.length_a   1.000
_cell.length_b   1.000
_cell.length_c   1.000
_cell.angle_alpha   90.00
_cell.angle_beta   90.00
_cell.angle_gamma   90.00
#
_symmetry.space_group_name_H-M   'P 1'
#
loop_
_entity.id
_entity.type
_entity.pdbx_description
1 polymer ?
#
loop_
_entity_poly.entity_id
_entity_poly.type
_entity_poly.pdbx_seq_one_letter_code
_entity_poly.pdbx_strand_id
1 'polypeptide(L)'
;MGKEKFKIKVTSARKVYELLELVRQKPYFLTSKSITALQDFLNGYMQLGFADDIYNSGDPNFEEFKYWILNKDKEVEGTSNPFSRVLLKECDGDEERAFEKFFVYLAEFKLENR
;
A
#
# COMPACT_ATOMS: atom_id res chain seq x y z
N MET A 1 -28.26 25.52 -14.49
CA MET A 1 -27.70 24.16 -14.29
C MET A 1 -26.26 24.16 -14.76
N GLY A 2 -25.30 24.24 -13.84
CA GLY A 2 -23.88 24.16 -14.16
C GLY A 2 -23.49 22.71 -14.47
N LYS A 3 -22.85 22.47 -15.62
CA LYS A 3 -22.28 21.17 -15.94
C LYS A 3 -21.08 20.93 -15.02
N GLU A 4 -21.21 20.00 -14.10
CA GLU A 4 -20.10 19.50 -13.29
C GLU A 4 -19.03 18.95 -14.24
N LYS A 5 -17.85 19.58 -14.26
CA LYS A 5 -16.74 19.12 -15.09
C LYS A 5 -16.21 17.83 -14.47
N PHE A 6 -16.46 16.70 -15.12
CA PHE A 6 -15.78 15.45 -14.80
C PHE A 6 -14.27 15.66 -14.91
N LYS A 7 -13.58 15.64 -13.77
CA LYS A 7 -12.12 15.75 -13.71
C LYS A 7 -11.55 14.37 -14.00
N ILE A 8 -11.11 14.15 -15.24
CA ILE A 8 -10.40 12.93 -15.61
C ILE A 8 -9.03 12.95 -14.93
N LYS A 9 -8.78 12.00 -14.02
CA LYS A 9 -7.45 11.78 -13.43
C LYS A 9 -6.76 10.66 -14.18
N VAL A 10 -5.69 11.00 -14.92
CA VAL A 10 -4.78 9.99 -15.46
C VAL A 10 -4.01 9.38 -14.31
N THR A 11 -3.98 8.05 -14.24
CA THR A 11 -3.36 7.30 -13.14
C THR A 11 -2.35 6.33 -13.76
N SER A 12 -1.12 6.34 -13.28
CA SER A 12 -0.02 5.50 -13.75
C SER A 12 0.14 4.29 -12.86
N ALA A 13 0.01 3.09 -13.44
CA ALA A 13 0.33 1.84 -12.76
C ALA A 13 1.84 1.66 -12.47
N ARG A 14 2.69 2.58 -12.96
CA ARG A 14 4.12 2.65 -12.59
C ARG A 14 4.38 3.45 -11.31
N LYS A 15 3.43 4.28 -10.87
CA LYS A 15 3.60 5.08 -9.66
C LYS A 15 3.00 4.31 -8.48
N VAL A 16 3.83 3.90 -7.52
CA VAL A 16 3.44 2.93 -6.48
C VAL A 16 2.18 3.37 -5.71
N TYR A 17 2.10 4.65 -5.35
CA TYR A 17 0.95 5.17 -4.61
C TYR A 17 -0.32 5.34 -5.44
N GLU A 18 -0.18 5.56 -6.74
CA GLU A 18 -1.30 5.61 -7.66
C GLU A 18 -1.83 4.20 -7.95
N LEU A 19 -0.93 3.24 -8.12
CA LEU A 19 -1.27 1.83 -8.20
C LEU A 19 -1.98 1.34 -6.94
N LEU A 20 -1.49 1.68 -5.76
CA LEU A 20 -2.13 1.33 -4.49
C LEU A 20 -3.54 1.92 -4.37
N GLU A 21 -3.76 3.15 -4.85
CA GLU A 21 -5.10 3.73 -4.89
C GLU A 21 -6.03 2.97 -5.86
N LEU A 22 -5.51 2.50 -7.00
CA LEU A 22 -6.27 1.63 -7.90
C LEU A 22 -6.61 0.28 -7.25
N VAL A 23 -5.64 -0.36 -6.58
CA VAL A 23 -5.84 -1.63 -5.88
C VAL A 23 -6.86 -1.50 -4.76
N ARG A 24 -6.82 -0.40 -3.99
CA ARG A 24 -7.80 -0.09 -2.94
C ARG A 24 -9.22 0.01 -3.49
N GLN A 25 -9.39 0.74 -4.60
CA GLN A 25 -10.70 0.94 -5.21
C GLN A 25 -11.22 -0.33 -5.90
N LYS A 26 -10.32 -1.05 -6.57
CA LYS A 26 -10.64 -2.24 -7.36
C LYS A 26 -9.47 -3.22 -7.25
N PRO A 27 -9.57 -4.27 -6.40
CA PRO A 27 -8.48 -5.21 -6.19
C PRO A 27 -8.35 -6.23 -7.35
N TYR A 28 -8.61 -5.83 -8.61
CA TYR A 28 -8.52 -6.71 -9.78
C TYR A 28 -7.11 -7.23 -10.06
N PHE A 29 -6.09 -6.53 -9.56
CA PHE A 29 -4.70 -6.95 -9.65
C PHE A 29 -4.34 -8.04 -8.63
N LEU A 30 -5.25 -8.34 -7.70
CA LEU A 30 -5.06 -9.33 -6.65
C LEU A 30 -5.95 -10.55 -6.93
N THR A 31 -5.47 -11.71 -6.49
CA THR A 31 -6.25 -12.95 -6.55
C THR A 31 -7.42 -12.95 -5.56
N SER A 32 -7.31 -12.16 -4.50
CA SER A 32 -8.31 -11.97 -3.46
C SER A 32 -8.09 -10.64 -2.74
N LYS A 33 -9.12 -10.16 -2.03
CA LYS A 33 -9.02 -8.98 -1.18
C LYS A 33 -8.43 -9.36 0.19
N SER A 34 -7.14 -9.68 0.19
CA SER A 34 -6.40 -10.14 1.37
C SER A 34 -5.07 -9.39 1.51
N ILE A 35 -4.59 -9.19 2.74
CA ILE A 35 -3.31 -8.54 2.97
C ILE A 35 -2.15 -9.40 2.46
N THR A 36 -2.29 -10.72 2.53
CA THR A 36 -1.29 -11.65 1.97
C THR A 36 -1.18 -11.48 0.46
N ALA A 37 -2.30 -11.45 -0.29
CA ALA A 37 -2.24 -11.24 -1.73
C ALA A 37 -1.68 -9.85 -2.10
N LEU A 38 -2.01 -8.81 -1.32
CA LEU A 38 -1.45 -7.48 -1.50
C LEU A 38 0.07 -7.44 -1.27
N GLN A 39 0.55 -8.06 -0.19
CA GLN A 39 1.97 -8.18 0.14
C GLN A 39 2.73 -8.89 -1.00
N ASP A 40 2.21 -10.02 -1.47
CA ASP A 40 2.85 -10.80 -2.55
C ASP A 40 2.91 -10.01 -3.86
N PHE A 41 1.82 -9.30 -4.19
CA PHE A 41 1.78 -8.38 -5.32
C PHE A 41 2.83 -7.27 -5.20
N LEU A 42 2.93 -6.63 -4.03
CA LEU A 42 3.91 -5.57 -3.77
C LEU A 42 5.34 -6.10 -3.84
N ASN A 43 5.62 -7.28 -3.29
CA ASN A 43 6.93 -7.91 -3.37
C ASN A 43 7.36 -8.09 -4.84
N GLY A 44 6.46 -8.56 -5.70
CA GLY A 44 6.72 -8.66 -7.14
C GLY A 44 6.86 -7.31 -7.84
N TYR A 45 5.97 -6.37 -7.52
CA TYR A 45 5.97 -5.02 -8.09
C TYR A 45 7.29 -4.28 -7.79
N MET A 46 7.75 -4.32 -6.54
CA MET A 46 8.96 -3.63 -6.10
C MET A 46 10.23 -4.26 -6.70
N GLN A 47 10.22 -5.56 -7.03
CA GLN A 47 11.32 -6.19 -7.78
C GLN A 47 11.41 -5.72 -9.23
N LEU A 48 10.31 -5.25 -9.82
CA LEU A 48 10.31 -4.72 -11.18
C LEU A 48 10.67 -3.22 -11.22
N GLY A 49 10.50 -2.51 -10.11
CA GLY A 49 10.70 -1.08 -9.95
C GLY A 49 12.09 -0.70 -9.44
N PHE A 50 13.15 -0.90 -10.23
CA PHE A 50 14.53 -0.51 -9.89
C PHE A 50 14.86 0.97 -10.18
N ALA A 51 13.88 1.88 -10.28
CA ALA A 51 14.15 3.25 -10.68
C ALA A 51 13.40 4.28 -9.82
N ASP A 52 14.00 5.46 -9.67
CA ASP A 52 13.37 6.67 -9.10
C ASP A 52 12.04 7.06 -9.79
N ASP A 53 11.71 6.40 -10.91
CA ASP A 53 10.49 6.61 -11.67
C ASP A 53 9.22 6.00 -11.04
N ILE A 54 9.32 5.24 -9.94
CA ILE A 54 8.15 4.66 -9.27
C ILE A 54 7.42 5.62 -8.32
N TYR A 55 7.99 6.80 -8.08
CA TYR A 55 7.44 7.82 -7.17
C TYR A 55 7.00 9.07 -7.93
N ASN A 56 5.94 9.74 -7.46
CA ASN A 56 5.71 11.13 -7.88
C ASN A 56 6.59 12.08 -7.07
N SER A 57 6.76 13.30 -7.58
CA SER A 57 7.47 14.34 -6.83
C SER A 57 6.76 14.62 -5.49
N GLY A 58 7.52 14.54 -4.39
CA GLY A 58 7.01 14.74 -3.03
C GLY A 58 6.33 13.53 -2.40
N ASP A 59 6.29 12.38 -3.07
CA ASP A 59 5.85 11.15 -2.44
C ASP A 59 6.91 10.65 -1.43
N PRO A 60 6.52 10.23 -0.22
CA PRO A 60 7.46 9.66 0.75
C PRO A 60 7.98 8.30 0.27
N ASN A 61 9.13 7.87 0.78
CA ASN A 61 9.73 6.60 0.38
C ASN A 61 8.88 5.42 0.86
N PHE A 62 8.58 4.46 -0.04
CA PHE A 62 7.76 3.32 0.32
C PHE A 62 8.48 2.33 1.26
N GLU A 63 9.80 2.28 1.22
CA GLU A 63 10.59 1.47 2.16
C GLU A 63 10.53 2.04 3.59
N GLU A 64 10.42 3.37 3.73
CA GLU A 64 10.20 4.01 5.05
C GLU A 64 8.83 3.61 5.62
N PHE A 65 7.81 3.47 4.78
CA PHE A 65 6.50 2.97 5.22
C PHE A 65 6.59 1.54 5.76
N LYS A 66 7.38 0.68 5.13
CA LYS A 66 7.65 -0.67 5.62
C LYS A 66 8.26 -0.66 7.01
N TYR A 67 9.28 0.17 7.25
CA TYR A 67 9.87 0.31 8.58
C TYR A 67 8.91 0.94 9.59
N TRP A 68 8.10 1.91 9.17
CA TRP A 68 7.08 2.53 10.01
C TRP A 68 6.06 1.50 10.52
N ILE A 69 5.61 0.57 9.66
CA ILE A 69 4.74 -0.54 10.07
C ILE A 69 5.46 -1.50 11.01
N LEU A 70 6.69 -1.90 10.70
CA LEU A 70 7.48 -2.79 11.57
C LEU A 70 7.69 -2.20 12.97
N ASN A 71 7.81 -0.88 13.09
CA ASN A 71 7.96 -0.21 14.38
C ASN A 71 6.69 -0.27 15.26
N LYS A 72 5.53 -0.61 14.70
CA LYS A 72 4.29 -0.84 15.47
C LYS A 72 4.35 -2.15 16.26
N ASP A 73 5.15 -3.12 15.82
CA ASP A 73 5.31 -4.41 16.48
C ASP A 73 6.76 -4.94 16.39
N LYS A 74 7.49 -4.82 17.50
CA LYS A 74 8.88 -5.28 17.58
C LYS A 74 9.05 -6.80 17.51
N GLU A 75 7.98 -7.58 17.69
CA GLU A 75 8.06 -9.04 17.66
C GLU A 75 8.15 -9.61 16.23
N VAL A 76 7.92 -8.78 15.20
CA VAL A 76 8.00 -9.20 13.80
C VAL A 76 9.29 -8.76 13.09
N GLU A 77 10.27 -8.25 13.83
CA GLU A 77 11.56 -7.82 13.29
C GLU A 77 12.24 -8.94 12.48
N GLY A 78 12.80 -8.59 11.30
CA GLY A 78 13.46 -9.56 10.41
C GLY A 78 12.52 -10.42 9.55
N THR A 79 11.21 -10.16 9.55
CA THR A 79 10.29 -10.87 8.64
C THR A 79 10.41 -10.41 7.18
N SER A 80 10.26 -11.35 6.25
CA SER A 80 10.18 -11.08 4.81
C SER A 80 8.85 -10.43 4.38
N ASN A 81 7.78 -10.57 5.18
CA ASN A 81 6.43 -10.10 4.88
C ASN A 81 5.87 -9.20 5.99
N PRO A 82 6.42 -7.98 6.14
CA PRO A 82 6.14 -7.09 7.27
C PRO A 82 4.67 -6.65 7.35
N PHE A 83 4.04 -6.35 6.21
CA PHE A 83 2.66 -5.86 6.21
C PHE A 83 1.69 -6.95 6.63
N SER A 84 1.72 -8.12 5.98
CA SER A 84 0.79 -9.21 6.31
C SER A 84 1.00 -9.72 7.72
N ARG A 85 2.24 -9.84 8.20
CA ARG A 85 2.49 -10.28 9.59
C ARG A 85 1.93 -9.32 10.63
N VAL A 86 2.27 -8.04 10.56
CA VAL A 86 1.82 -7.04 11.54
C VAL A 86 0.30 -6.91 11.50
N LEU A 87 -0.26 -6.74 10.30
CA LEU A 87 -1.67 -6.43 10.15
C LEU A 87 -2.58 -7.64 10.43
N LEU A 88 -2.15 -8.86 10.10
CA LEU A 88 -2.91 -10.06 10.49
C LEU A 88 -2.92 -10.23 12.01
N LYS A 89 -1.81 -9.97 12.69
CA LYS A 89 -1.77 -10.04 14.16
C LYS A 89 -2.72 -9.02 14.78
N GLU A 90 -2.70 -7.76 14.31
CA GLU A 90 -3.61 -6.72 14.79
C GLU A 90 -5.09 -6.99 14.47
N CYS A 91 -5.37 -7.73 13.40
CA CYS A 91 -6.72 -8.01 12.93
C CYS A 91 -7.20 -9.44 13.28
N ASP A 92 -6.58 -10.10 14.24
CA ASP A 92 -6.96 -11.44 14.71
C ASP A 92 -7.01 -12.50 13.58
N GLY A 93 -6.13 -12.36 12.58
CA GLY A 93 -6.04 -13.24 11.41
C GLY A 93 -7.05 -12.93 10.30
N ASP A 94 -7.87 -11.89 10.41
CA ASP A 94 -8.81 -11.47 9.37
C ASP A 94 -8.07 -10.76 8.21
N GLU A 95 -7.93 -11.49 7.09
CA GLU A 95 -7.24 -11.05 5.88
C GLU A 95 -7.85 -9.80 5.22
N GLU A 96 -9.18 -9.70 5.15
CA GLU A 96 -9.85 -8.57 4.50
C GLU A 96 -9.78 -7.33 5.40
N ARG A 97 -9.97 -7.50 6.71
CA ARG A 97 -9.81 -6.42 7.67
C ARG A 97 -8.36 -5.91 7.69
N ALA A 98 -7.38 -6.79 7.65
CA ALA A 98 -5.96 -6.43 7.55
C ALA A 98 -5.65 -5.71 6.22
N PHE A 99 -6.27 -6.13 5.12
CA PHE A 99 -6.17 -5.43 3.84
C PHE A 99 -6.69 -3.98 3.93
N GLU A 100 -7.85 -3.75 4.53
CA GLU A 100 -8.36 -2.38 4.73
C GLU A 100 -7.46 -1.57 5.68
N LYS A 101 -6.97 -2.20 6.75
CA LYS A 101 -6.08 -1.57 7.72
C LYS A 101 -4.77 -1.09 7.10
N PHE A 102 -4.23 -1.82 6.11
CA PHE A 102 -3.08 -1.37 5.33
C PHE A 102 -3.27 0.03 4.74
N PHE A 103 -4.43 0.31 4.15
CA PHE A 103 -4.70 1.61 3.54
C PHE A 103 -4.94 2.72 4.56
N VAL A 104 -5.43 2.38 5.76
CA VAL A 104 -5.47 3.30 6.89
C VAL A 104 -4.05 3.71 7.30
N TYR A 105 -3.18 2.73 7.51
CA TYR A 105 -1.77 2.98 7.86
C TYR A 105 -1.01 3.73 6.77
N LEU A 106 -1.28 3.43 5.51
CA LEU A 106 -0.70 4.17 4.38
C LEU A 106 -1.11 5.65 4.39
N ALA A 107 -2.37 5.94 4.72
CA ALA A 107 -2.87 7.31 4.82
C ALA A 107 -2.24 8.04 6.02
N GLU A 108 -2.13 7.39 7.18
CA GLU A 108 -1.46 7.94 8.37
C GLU A 108 0.01 8.26 8.08
N PHE A 109 0.76 7.30 7.54
CA PHE A 109 2.17 7.48 7.18
C PHE A 109 2.38 8.69 6.24
N LYS A 110 1.52 8.84 5.23
CA LYS A 110 1.58 9.98 4.30
C LYS A 110 1.28 11.32 4.95
N LEU A 111 0.48 11.36 6.01
CA LEU A 111 0.20 12.60 6.74
C LEU A 111 1.37 12.99 7.64
N GLU A 112 2.07 12.02 8.22
CA GLU A 112 3.23 12.24 9.07
C GLU A 112 4.49 12.67 8.29
N ASN A 113 4.59 12.28 7.02
CA ASN A 113 5.79 12.47 6.18
C ASN A 113 5.54 13.40 4.98
N ARG A 114 4.71 14.43 5.18
CA ARG A 114 4.33 15.43 4.17
C ARG A 114 4.91 16.81 4.41
#